data_AF-A0A416R4M6-F1
#
_entry.id   AF-A0A416R4M6-F1
#
_cell.length_a   1.000
_cell.length_b   1.000
_cell.length_c   1.000
_cell.angle_alpha   90.00
_cell.angle_beta   90.00
_cell.angle_gamma   90.00
#
_symmetry.space_group_name_H-M   'P 1'
#
loop_
_entity.id
_entity.type
_entity.pdbx_description
1 polymer ?
#
loop_
_entity_poly.entity_id
_entity_poly.type
_entity_poly.pdbx_seq_one_letter_code
_entity_poly.pdbx_strand_id
1 'polypeptide(L)'
;MDKLVVKGAEISVQWNPERDDFISLTDIAKLKDSDNPRYIIQNWLRNRNTIEFLGVWESLYNPSFNRVEFDAFRSQAGLNSFVMTPQKWVESTGAIGIISKAGRYGGTYAHKEIAFEFASWISVEFKLYLVKEFERLKTEEMKQLGWDIKRNLVKINYRIHTDAIKENLIPPELSAKQVSMVYASEADVLNMALFGMTAKQWRDSHPELKGNIRDYANVSQLVCLSNLENLNAVFISEGMSQAERLAKLNAIAISQMEILTQDHRIEALEAHSGELSPRE
;
A
#
# COMPACT_ATOMS: atom_id res chain seq x y z
N MET A 1 2.21 -7.08 14.75
CA MET A 1 1.05 -6.36 15.30
C MET A 1 1.48 -4.93 15.36
N ASP A 2 0.89 -4.11 14.52
CA ASP A 2 1.23 -2.70 14.46
C ASP A 2 0.45 -1.96 15.53
N LYS A 3 0.90 -0.75 15.85
CA LYS A 3 0.32 0.06 16.91
C LYS A 3 0.00 1.45 16.39
N LEU A 4 -1.19 1.93 16.72
CA LEU A 4 -1.52 3.35 16.61
C LEU A 4 -1.08 4.05 17.88
N VAL A 5 -0.45 5.22 17.75
CA VAL A 5 -0.15 6.08 18.91
C VAL A 5 -1.12 7.25 18.90
N VAL A 6 -2.14 7.19 19.76
CA VAL A 6 -3.21 8.18 19.81
C VAL A 6 -3.13 8.92 21.14
N LYS A 7 -2.74 10.20 21.11
CA LYS A 7 -2.50 11.01 22.32
C LYS A 7 -1.58 10.33 23.35
N GLY A 8 -0.52 9.66 22.89
CA GLY A 8 0.43 8.94 23.74
C GLY A 8 -0.01 7.55 24.19
N ALA A 9 -1.22 7.11 23.81
CA ALA A 9 -1.67 5.75 24.07
C ALA A 9 -1.39 4.83 22.89
N GLU A 10 -0.85 3.65 23.20
CA GLU A 10 -0.61 2.60 22.21
C GLU A 10 -1.86 1.73 22.06
N ILE A 11 -2.38 1.63 20.82
CA ILE A 11 -3.55 0.83 20.49
C ILE A 11 -3.14 -0.22 19.48
N SER A 12 -3.33 -1.49 19.83
CA SER A 12 -2.97 -2.59 18.95
C SER A 12 -3.91 -2.67 17.75
N VAL A 13 -3.32 -2.83 16.55
CA VAL A 13 -4.05 -3.05 15.30
C VAL A 13 -3.66 -4.40 14.71
N GLN A 14 -4.66 -5.17 14.30
CA GLN A 14 -4.51 -6.38 13.53
C GLN A 14 -4.87 -6.07 12.09
N TRP A 15 -3.84 -5.81 11.28
CA TRP A 15 -3.96 -5.73 9.84
C TRP A 15 -4.09 -7.13 9.27
N ASN A 16 -5.06 -7.30 8.38
CA ASN A 16 -5.17 -8.51 7.59
C ASN A 16 -5.36 -8.10 6.12
N PRO A 17 -4.48 -8.48 5.19
CA PRO A 17 -4.67 -8.16 3.77
C PRO A 17 -5.93 -8.79 3.15
N GLU A 18 -6.47 -9.85 3.76
CA GLU A 18 -7.65 -10.60 3.31
C GLU A 18 -8.91 -10.30 4.14
N ARG A 19 -8.80 -9.59 5.26
CA ARG A 19 -9.93 -9.20 6.12
C ARG A 19 -9.82 -7.74 6.53
N ASP A 20 -10.94 -7.07 6.72
CA ASP A 20 -10.92 -5.68 7.17
C ASP A 20 -10.12 -5.45 8.47
N ASP A 21 -9.64 -4.22 8.66
CA ASP A 21 -8.72 -3.86 9.75
C ASP A 21 -9.40 -3.91 11.14
N PHE A 22 -8.77 -4.58 12.10
CA PHE A 22 -9.27 -4.69 13.48
C PHE A 22 -8.46 -3.88 14.48
N ILE A 23 -9.15 -3.12 15.33
CA ILE A 23 -8.57 -2.27 16.37
C ILE A 23 -8.93 -2.83 17.75
N SER A 24 -7.96 -2.82 18.67
CA SER A 24 -8.13 -3.28 20.05
C SER A 24 -9.08 -2.37 20.85
N LEU A 25 -10.30 -2.84 21.09
CA LEU A 25 -11.23 -2.19 22.02
C LEU A 25 -10.69 -2.23 23.45
N THR A 26 -9.96 -3.29 23.81
CA THR A 26 -9.35 -3.42 25.13
C THR A 26 -8.33 -2.33 25.39
N ASP A 27 -7.50 -1.96 24.41
CA ASP A 27 -6.52 -0.89 24.58
C ASP A 27 -7.18 0.49 24.65
N ILE A 28 -8.23 0.72 23.85
CA ILE A 28 -9.04 1.95 23.96
C ILE A 28 -9.72 2.03 25.33
N ALA A 29 -10.25 0.93 25.86
CA ALA A 29 -10.93 0.88 27.15
C ALA A 29 -10.00 1.21 28.33
N LYS A 30 -8.72 0.85 28.25
CA LYS A 30 -7.71 1.15 29.28
C LYS A 30 -7.50 2.65 29.50
N LEU A 31 -7.91 3.49 28.54
CA LEU A 31 -7.88 4.96 28.70
C LEU A 31 -8.88 5.46 29.73
N LYS A 32 -9.94 4.69 29.99
CA LYS A 32 -10.94 5.00 31.02
C LYS A 32 -10.65 4.25 32.32
N ASP A 33 -10.32 2.97 32.21
CA ASP A 33 -10.02 2.12 33.35
C ASP A 33 -9.02 1.03 32.93
N SER A 34 -7.77 1.17 33.39
CA SER A 34 -6.68 0.25 33.08
C SER A 34 -6.83 -1.10 33.75
N ASP A 35 -7.46 -1.14 34.92
CA ASP A 35 -7.55 -2.34 35.75
C ASP A 35 -8.71 -3.22 35.30
N ASN A 36 -9.77 -2.59 34.78
CA ASN A 36 -11.04 -3.23 34.48
C ASN A 36 -11.59 -2.94 33.05
N PRO A 37 -10.78 -2.96 31.98
CA PRO A 37 -11.20 -2.55 30.63
C PRO A 37 -12.33 -3.41 30.05
N ARG A 38 -12.45 -4.67 30.47
CA ARG A 38 -13.54 -5.58 30.09
C ARG A 38 -14.93 -5.03 30.47
N TYR A 39 -15.03 -4.35 31.61
CA TYR A 39 -16.30 -3.82 32.11
C TYR A 39 -16.72 -2.58 31.33
N ILE A 40 -15.75 -1.79 30.85
CA ILE A 40 -16.00 -0.65 29.96
C ILE A 40 -16.64 -1.12 28.66
N ILE A 41 -16.10 -2.17 28.04
CA ILE A 41 -16.66 -2.77 26.81
C ILE A 41 -18.04 -3.40 27.07
N GLN A 42 -18.21 -4.09 28.20
CA GLN A 42 -19.49 -4.65 28.61
C GLN A 42 -20.55 -3.57 28.80
N ASN A 43 -20.20 -2.45 29.45
CA ASN A 43 -21.10 -1.31 29.64
C ASN A 43 -21.51 -0.67 28.31
N TRP A 44 -20.59 -0.56 27.36
CA TRP A 44 -20.92 -0.09 26.03
C TRP A 44 -21.92 -1.00 25.31
N LEU A 45 -21.73 -2.33 25.38
CA LEU A 45 -22.63 -3.32 24.77
C LEU A 45 -24.01 -3.43 25.44
N ARG A 46 -24.23 -2.80 26.60
CA ARG A 46 -25.57 -2.74 27.22
C ARG A 46 -26.47 -1.69 26.56
N ASN A 47 -25.87 -0.71 25.87
CA ASN A 47 -26.62 0.39 25.29
C ASN A 47 -27.42 -0.07 24.07
N ARG A 48 -28.70 0.35 24.01
CA ARG A 48 -29.58 0.03 22.89
C ARG A 48 -29.03 0.52 21.56
N ASN A 49 -28.54 1.77 21.50
CA ASN A 49 -27.96 2.34 20.28
C ASN A 49 -26.74 1.53 19.81
N THR A 50 -25.91 1.03 20.74
CA THR A 50 -24.78 0.17 20.39
C THR A 50 -25.24 -1.15 19.78
N ILE A 51 -26.20 -1.83 20.41
CA ILE A 51 -26.75 -3.10 19.87
C ILE A 51 -27.38 -2.87 18.49
N GLU A 52 -28.13 -1.77 18.30
CA GLU A 52 -28.70 -1.44 17.00
C GLU A 52 -27.62 -1.16 15.94
N PHE A 53 -26.61 -0.35 16.27
CA PHE A 53 -25.49 -0.07 15.38
C PHE A 53 -24.76 -1.36 14.97
N LEU A 54 -24.43 -2.23 15.93
CA LEU A 54 -23.79 -3.51 15.66
C LEU A 54 -24.66 -4.41 14.78
N GLY A 55 -25.96 -4.51 15.06
CA GLY A 55 -26.87 -5.32 14.25
C GLY A 55 -27.01 -4.82 12.82
N VAL A 56 -27.03 -3.50 12.60
CA VAL A 56 -27.02 -2.90 11.26
C VAL A 56 -25.71 -3.22 10.54
N TRP A 57 -24.57 -3.00 11.20
CA TRP A 57 -23.26 -3.30 10.64
C TRP A 57 -23.15 -4.78 10.22
N GLU A 58 -23.49 -5.70 11.11
CA GLU A 58 -23.48 -7.14 10.82
C GLU A 58 -24.47 -7.49 9.69
N SER A 59 -25.66 -6.89 9.67
CA SER A 59 -26.62 -7.16 8.58
C SER A 59 -26.13 -6.72 7.21
N LEU A 60 -25.25 -5.72 7.13
CA LEU A 60 -24.66 -5.22 5.89
C LEU A 60 -23.47 -6.09 5.43
N TYR A 61 -22.63 -6.54 6.37
CA TYR A 61 -21.32 -7.14 6.06
C TYR A 61 -21.21 -8.64 6.39
N ASN A 62 -22.19 -9.23 7.08
CA ASN A 62 -22.19 -10.62 7.51
C ASN A 62 -23.43 -11.38 6.99
N PRO A 63 -23.31 -12.09 5.85
CA PRO A 63 -24.41 -12.88 5.29
C PRO A 63 -24.92 -14.00 6.21
N SER A 64 -24.10 -14.47 7.15
CA SER A 64 -24.44 -15.55 8.09
C SER A 64 -24.93 -15.04 9.44
N PHE A 65 -25.19 -13.74 9.57
CA PHE A 65 -25.63 -13.13 10.82
C PHE A 65 -26.99 -13.67 11.30
N ASN A 66 -27.04 -14.15 12.53
CA ASN A 66 -28.26 -14.68 13.13
C ASN A 66 -29.16 -13.54 13.63
N ARG A 67 -30.09 -13.12 12.75
CA ARG A 67 -31.04 -12.03 13.01
C ARG A 67 -32.04 -12.33 14.14
N VAL A 68 -32.35 -13.60 14.38
CA VAL A 68 -33.31 -13.99 15.43
C VAL A 68 -32.75 -13.73 16.82
N GLU A 69 -31.51 -14.17 17.07
CA GLU A 69 -30.81 -13.89 18.33
C GLU A 69 -30.52 -12.39 18.49
N PHE A 70 -30.19 -11.71 17.39
CA PHE A 70 -30.07 -10.26 17.39
C PHE A 70 -31.35 -9.56 17.84
N ASP A 71 -32.52 -9.89 17.27
CA ASP A 71 -33.79 -9.26 17.63
C ASP A 71 -34.15 -9.52 19.10
N ALA A 72 -33.86 -10.73 19.61
CA ALA A 72 -34.00 -11.04 21.03
C ALA A 72 -33.12 -10.12 21.91
N PHE A 73 -31.84 -9.94 21.58
CA PHE A 73 -30.96 -9.02 22.32
C PHE A 73 -31.38 -7.56 22.18
N ARG A 74 -31.79 -7.14 20.99
CA ARG A 74 -32.27 -5.77 20.72
C ARG A 74 -33.48 -5.43 21.58
N SER A 75 -34.40 -6.38 21.76
CA SER A 75 -35.60 -6.19 22.59
C SER A 75 -35.30 -6.02 24.09
N GLN A 76 -34.19 -6.59 24.56
CA GLN A 76 -33.76 -6.54 25.97
C GLN A 76 -32.77 -5.40 26.24
N ALA A 77 -32.11 -4.87 25.21
CA ALA A 77 -31.08 -3.85 25.34
C ALA A 77 -31.61 -2.58 26.04
N GLY A 78 -30.81 -2.05 26.97
CA GLY A 78 -31.20 -0.91 27.81
C GLY A 78 -31.95 -1.28 29.11
N LEU A 79 -32.38 -2.53 29.30
CA LEU A 79 -32.89 -2.98 30.60
C LEU A 79 -31.76 -3.05 31.63
N ASN A 80 -32.05 -2.74 32.89
CA ASN A 80 -31.07 -2.83 33.97
C ASN A 80 -30.51 -4.25 34.14
N SER A 81 -31.35 -5.27 33.89
CA SER A 81 -30.97 -6.69 33.93
C SER A 81 -30.19 -7.15 32.70
N PHE A 82 -30.13 -6.35 31.63
CA PHE A 82 -29.47 -6.75 30.40
C PHE A 82 -27.95 -6.73 30.57
N VAL A 83 -27.33 -7.88 30.29
CA VAL A 83 -25.89 -8.08 30.35
C VAL A 83 -25.43 -8.72 29.04
N MET A 84 -24.51 -8.04 28.35
CA MET A 84 -23.94 -8.47 27.09
C MET A 84 -22.42 -8.40 27.12
N THR A 85 -21.75 -9.52 26.88
CA THR A 85 -20.29 -9.57 26.71
C THR A 85 -19.94 -9.70 25.23
N PRO A 86 -18.75 -9.26 24.80
CA PRO A 86 -18.31 -9.47 23.42
C PRO A 86 -18.38 -10.93 22.97
N GLN A 87 -17.99 -11.85 23.85
CA GLN A 87 -18.03 -13.28 23.57
C GLN A 87 -19.46 -13.80 23.40
N LYS A 88 -20.39 -13.41 24.28
CA LYS A 88 -21.81 -13.78 24.15
C LYS A 88 -22.42 -13.24 22.86
N TRP A 89 -22.12 -11.98 22.50
CA TRP A 89 -22.58 -11.39 21.24
C TRP A 89 -22.12 -12.22 20.04
N VAL A 90 -20.82 -12.53 19.96
CA VAL A 90 -20.22 -13.30 18.86
C VAL A 90 -20.78 -14.72 18.77
N GLU A 91 -20.82 -15.45 19.89
CA GLU A 91 -21.24 -16.86 19.92
C GLU A 91 -22.73 -17.03 19.59
N SER A 92 -23.60 -16.14 20.09
CA SER A 92 -25.04 -16.24 19.86
C SER A 92 -25.46 -15.74 18.48
N THR A 93 -24.82 -14.67 17.97
CA THR A 93 -25.24 -14.04 16.71
C THR A 93 -24.42 -14.47 15.49
N GLY A 94 -23.27 -15.12 15.69
CA GLY A 94 -22.31 -15.37 14.61
C GLY A 94 -21.65 -14.09 14.09
N ALA A 95 -21.62 -13.02 14.90
CA ALA A 95 -21.04 -11.74 14.53
C ALA A 95 -19.56 -11.84 14.14
N ILE A 96 -19.16 -11.12 13.09
CA ILE A 96 -17.78 -11.09 12.58
C ILE A 96 -17.07 -9.77 12.87
N GLY A 97 -17.82 -8.71 13.17
CA GLY A 97 -17.30 -7.37 13.40
C GLY A 97 -16.61 -7.19 14.76
N ILE A 98 -16.81 -8.12 15.70
CA ILE A 98 -16.12 -8.17 16.99
C ILE A 98 -15.43 -9.53 17.13
N ILE A 99 -14.19 -9.52 17.62
CA ILE A 99 -13.41 -10.72 17.92
C ILE A 99 -13.00 -10.65 19.39
N SER A 100 -13.36 -11.67 20.17
CA SER A 100 -12.97 -11.79 21.58
C SER A 100 -12.11 -13.03 21.76
N LYS A 101 -10.84 -12.85 22.12
CA LYS A 101 -9.89 -13.95 22.38
C LYS A 101 -9.49 -13.98 23.86
N ALA A 102 -9.45 -15.17 24.45
CA ALA A 102 -8.90 -15.38 25.78
C ALA A 102 -7.37 -15.62 25.73
N GLY A 103 -6.67 -15.43 26.86
CA GLY A 103 -5.26 -15.78 27.02
C GLY A 103 -4.29 -14.59 27.10
N ARG A 104 -2.99 -14.89 27.13
CA ARG A 104 -1.89 -13.92 27.37
C ARG A 104 -1.78 -12.81 26.31
N TYR A 105 -2.24 -13.09 25.09
CA TYR A 105 -2.40 -12.12 23.99
C TYR A 105 -3.87 -11.94 23.61
N GLY A 106 -4.77 -12.29 24.54
CA GLY A 106 -6.21 -12.13 24.41
C GLY A 106 -6.62 -10.66 24.48
N GLY A 107 -7.89 -10.42 24.21
CA GLY A 107 -8.46 -9.09 24.13
C GLY A 107 -9.69 -9.07 23.23
N THR A 108 -10.41 -7.96 23.27
CA THR A 108 -11.51 -7.68 22.37
C THR A 108 -11.04 -6.72 21.29
N TYR A 109 -11.19 -7.13 20.05
CA TYR A 109 -10.89 -6.37 18.86
C TYR A 109 -12.19 -6.16 18.09
N ALA A 110 -12.30 -5.06 17.36
CA ALA A 110 -13.43 -4.86 16.46
C ALA A 110 -12.99 -4.23 15.15
N HIS A 111 -13.80 -4.44 14.12
CA HIS A 111 -13.67 -3.74 12.85
C HIS A 111 -13.52 -2.23 13.06
N LYS A 112 -12.73 -1.55 12.23
CA LYS A 112 -12.40 -0.12 12.39
C LYS A 112 -13.62 0.78 12.66
N GLU A 113 -14.73 0.59 11.94
CA GLU A 113 -15.95 1.40 12.11
C GLU A 113 -16.60 1.16 13.48
N ILE A 114 -16.64 -0.09 13.92
CA ILE A 114 -17.13 -0.48 15.25
C ILE A 114 -16.20 0.08 16.34
N ALA A 115 -14.89 0.04 16.12
CA ALA A 115 -13.93 0.62 17.05
C ALA A 115 -14.02 2.15 17.12
N PHE A 116 -14.28 2.83 15.99
CA PHE A 116 -14.54 4.27 15.97
C PHE A 116 -15.83 4.64 16.70
N GLU A 117 -16.86 3.79 16.63
CA GLU A 117 -18.08 3.99 17.39
C GLU A 117 -17.87 3.78 18.90
N PHE A 118 -17.09 2.76 19.28
CA PHE A 118 -16.68 2.59 20.68
C PHE A 118 -15.86 3.78 21.20
N ALA A 119 -14.92 4.26 20.39
CA ALA A 119 -14.15 5.46 20.71
C ALA A 119 -15.05 6.69 20.88
N SER A 120 -16.08 6.84 20.02
CA SER A 120 -17.10 7.89 20.13
C SER A 120 -17.79 7.89 21.49
N TRP A 121 -18.18 6.70 21.95
CA TRP A 121 -18.85 6.51 23.22
C TRP A 121 -17.93 6.82 24.42
N ILE A 122 -16.63 6.54 24.30
CA ILE A 122 -15.63 6.86 25.33
C ILE A 122 -15.31 8.36 25.39
N SER A 123 -15.03 8.96 24.23
CA SER A 123 -14.67 10.37 24.07
C SER A 123 -14.69 10.77 22.59
N VAL A 124 -15.56 11.73 22.25
CA VAL A 124 -15.64 12.33 20.90
C VAL A 124 -14.28 12.90 20.47
N GLU A 125 -13.56 13.55 21.40
CA GLU A 125 -12.23 14.09 21.13
C GLU A 125 -11.26 12.97 20.73
N PHE A 126 -11.22 11.89 21.51
CA PHE A 126 -10.33 10.77 21.25
C PHE A 126 -10.63 10.08 19.91
N LYS A 127 -11.91 9.94 19.55
CA LYS A 127 -12.31 9.42 18.24
C LYS A 127 -11.69 10.22 17.09
N LEU A 128 -11.70 11.55 17.15
CA LEU A 128 -11.13 12.38 16.09
C LEU A 128 -9.63 12.13 15.91
N TYR A 129 -8.90 12.01 17.02
CA TYR A 129 -7.47 11.66 16.97
C TYR A 129 -7.24 10.24 16.43
N LEU A 130 -8.06 9.27 16.85
CA LEU A 130 -7.97 7.88 16.39
C LEU A 130 -8.21 7.77 14.88
N VAL A 131 -9.23 8.44 14.35
CA VAL A 131 -9.53 8.45 12.91
C VAL A 131 -8.36 9.07 12.13
N LYS A 132 -7.90 10.25 12.55
CA LYS A 132 -6.77 10.94 11.90
C LYS A 132 -5.51 10.08 11.88
N GLU A 133 -5.20 9.42 12.98
CA GLU A 133 -4.00 8.58 13.10
C GLU A 133 -4.13 7.29 12.27
N PHE A 134 -5.32 6.69 12.23
CA PHE A 134 -5.61 5.54 11.38
C PHE A 134 -5.45 5.88 9.89
N GLU A 135 -5.98 7.02 9.44
CA GLU A 135 -5.81 7.52 8.06
C GLU A 135 -4.34 7.80 7.72
N ARG A 136 -3.59 8.38 8.67
CA ARG A 136 -2.15 8.63 8.52
C ARG A 136 -1.38 7.32 8.27
N LEU A 137 -1.60 6.31 9.12
CA LEU A 137 -0.94 5.00 8.98
C LEU A 137 -1.30 4.33 7.66
N LYS A 138 -2.58 4.33 7.25
CA LYS A 138 -2.98 3.76 5.95
C LYS A 138 -2.32 4.46 4.77
N THR A 139 -2.20 5.78 4.84
CA THR A 139 -1.53 6.57 3.80
C THR A 139 -0.04 6.21 3.72
N GLU A 140 0.63 6.02 4.85
CA GLU A 140 2.03 5.60 4.90
C GLU A 140 2.24 4.17 4.38
N GLU A 141 1.36 3.24 4.77
CA GLU A 141 1.36 1.85 4.27
C GLU A 141 1.18 1.81 2.74
N MET A 142 0.22 2.56 2.20
CA MET A 142 0.01 2.65 0.75
C MET A 142 1.20 3.27 0.03
N LYS A 143 1.86 4.28 0.62
CA LYS A 143 3.08 4.89 0.05
C LYS A 143 4.22 3.87 0.00
N GLN A 144 4.45 3.13 1.08
CA GLN A 144 5.48 2.09 1.13
C GLN A 144 5.19 0.98 0.12
N LEU A 145 3.96 0.48 0.07
CA LEU A 145 3.56 -0.54 -0.90
C LEU A 145 3.76 -0.06 -2.34
N GLY A 146 3.35 1.18 -2.64
CA GLY A 146 3.58 1.79 -3.95
C GLY A 146 5.07 1.91 -4.30
N TRP A 147 5.91 2.21 -3.32
CA TRP A 147 7.36 2.29 -3.50
C TRP A 147 7.99 0.90 -3.72
N ASP A 148 7.59 -0.11 -2.95
CA ASP A 148 8.06 -1.48 -3.10
C ASP A 148 7.65 -2.08 -4.45
N ILE A 149 6.42 -1.84 -4.89
CA ILE A 149 5.95 -2.23 -6.23
C ILE A 149 6.82 -1.57 -7.29
N LYS A 150 7.07 -0.26 -7.21
CA LYS A 150 7.94 0.45 -8.16
C LYS A 150 9.34 -0.15 -8.21
N ARG A 151 9.98 -0.40 -7.06
CA ARG A 151 11.32 -0.99 -7.01
C ARG A 151 11.37 -2.40 -7.58
N ASN A 152 10.39 -3.23 -7.26
CA ASN A 152 10.32 -4.60 -7.75
C ASN A 152 10.07 -4.65 -9.26
N LEU A 153 9.18 -3.80 -9.78
CA LEU A 153 8.95 -3.67 -11.22
C LEU A 153 10.22 -3.27 -11.97
N VAL A 154 10.94 -2.24 -11.50
CA VAL A 154 12.20 -1.82 -12.12
C VAL A 154 13.22 -2.96 -12.12
N LYS A 155 13.35 -3.72 -11.02
CA LYS A 155 14.27 -4.85 -10.93
C LYS A 155 13.89 -6.00 -11.86
N ILE A 156 12.60 -6.31 -11.99
CA ILE A 156 12.10 -7.35 -12.89
C ILE A 156 12.33 -6.94 -14.34
N ASN A 157 12.00 -5.70 -14.70
CA ASN A 157 12.14 -5.18 -16.07
C ASN A 157 13.61 -5.16 -16.50
N TYR A 158 14.52 -4.73 -15.61
CA TYR A 158 15.95 -4.81 -15.88
C TYR A 158 16.40 -6.25 -16.18
N ARG A 159 15.94 -7.23 -15.38
CA ARG A 159 16.29 -8.65 -15.61
C ARG A 159 15.75 -9.17 -16.94
N ILE A 160 14.47 -8.91 -17.24
CA ILE A 160 13.83 -9.30 -18.50
C ILE A 160 14.63 -8.76 -19.68
N HIS A 161 15.00 -7.48 -19.64
CA HIS A 161 15.79 -6.84 -20.68
C HIS A 161 17.18 -7.45 -20.82
N THR A 162 17.91 -7.61 -19.71
CA THR A 162 19.26 -8.19 -19.75
C THR A 162 19.28 -9.64 -20.17
N ASP A 163 18.27 -10.43 -19.79
CA ASP A 163 18.15 -11.84 -20.18
C ASP A 163 17.88 -11.93 -21.69
N ALA A 164 17.00 -11.08 -22.25
CA ALA A 164 16.78 -11.02 -23.69
C ALA A 164 18.05 -10.67 -24.47
N ILE A 165 18.84 -9.70 -24.00
CA ILE A 165 20.15 -9.38 -24.60
C ILE A 165 21.07 -10.60 -24.55
N LYS A 166 21.18 -11.23 -23.38
CA LYS A 166 22.07 -12.36 -23.15
C LYS A 166 21.74 -13.54 -24.05
N GLU A 167 20.46 -13.87 -24.19
CA GLU A 167 20.02 -15.05 -24.93
C GLU A 167 20.04 -14.86 -26.44
N ASN A 168 19.83 -13.64 -26.94
CA ASN A 168 19.64 -13.39 -28.37
C ASN A 168 20.78 -12.61 -29.04
N LEU A 169 21.54 -11.81 -28.28
CA LEU A 169 22.54 -10.88 -28.82
C LEU A 169 23.98 -11.20 -28.40
N ILE A 170 24.20 -12.11 -27.44
CA ILE A 170 25.54 -12.45 -26.95
C ILE A 170 25.95 -13.85 -27.45
N PRO A 171 26.84 -13.95 -28.46
CA PRO A 171 27.47 -15.20 -28.84
C PRO A 171 28.33 -15.81 -27.71
N PRO A 172 28.38 -17.16 -27.58
CA PRO A 172 29.17 -17.85 -26.55
C PRO A 172 30.68 -17.52 -26.56
N GLU A 173 31.22 -17.12 -27.71
CA GLU A 173 32.65 -16.93 -27.93
C GLU A 173 33.14 -15.51 -27.57
N LEU A 174 32.25 -14.59 -27.17
CA LEU A 174 32.63 -13.22 -26.85
C LEU A 174 33.43 -13.11 -25.54
N SER A 175 34.46 -12.27 -25.55
CA SER A 175 35.17 -11.88 -24.32
C SER A 175 34.30 -11.02 -23.41
N ALA A 176 34.60 -11.00 -22.10
CA ALA A 176 33.90 -10.16 -21.13
C ALA A 176 33.84 -8.67 -21.51
N LYS A 177 34.90 -8.16 -22.17
CA LYS A 177 34.94 -6.77 -22.65
C LYS A 177 33.95 -6.54 -23.80
N GLN A 178 33.85 -7.48 -24.74
CA GLN A 178 32.89 -7.40 -25.85
C GLN A 178 31.46 -7.55 -25.35
N VAL A 179 31.22 -8.45 -24.40
CA VAL A 179 29.92 -8.58 -23.72
C VAL A 179 29.48 -7.26 -23.10
N SER A 180 30.37 -6.59 -22.36
CA SER A 180 30.08 -5.28 -21.77
C SER A 180 29.75 -4.21 -22.81
N MET A 181 30.36 -4.27 -24.01
CA MET A 181 30.05 -3.34 -25.11
C MET A 181 28.65 -3.57 -25.68
N VAL A 182 28.21 -4.83 -25.78
CA VAL A 182 26.85 -5.16 -26.25
C VAL A 182 25.80 -4.60 -25.28
N TYR A 183 25.96 -4.82 -23.97
CA TYR A 183 25.06 -4.24 -22.96
C TYR A 183 25.05 -2.71 -22.99
N ALA A 184 26.22 -2.08 -23.11
CA ALA A 184 26.30 -0.62 -23.20
C ALA A 184 25.60 -0.07 -24.47
N SER A 185 25.79 -0.75 -25.61
CA SER A 185 25.13 -0.41 -26.88
C SER A 185 23.61 -0.50 -26.76
N GLU A 186 23.08 -1.58 -26.17
CA GLU A 186 21.64 -1.75 -25.98
C GLU A 186 21.06 -0.76 -24.95
N ALA A 187 21.83 -0.39 -23.92
CA ALA A 187 21.43 0.68 -23.01
C ALA A 187 21.36 2.04 -23.72
N ASP A 188 22.28 2.29 -24.66
CA ASP A 188 22.28 3.51 -25.47
C ASP A 188 21.12 3.58 -26.47
N VAL A 189 20.60 2.45 -26.97
CA VAL A 189 19.34 2.44 -27.75
C VAL A 189 18.19 3.05 -26.96
N LEU A 190 18.06 2.68 -25.69
CA LEU A 190 17.02 3.21 -24.80
C LEU A 190 17.26 4.69 -24.49
N ASN A 191 18.53 5.08 -24.23
CA ASN A 191 18.87 6.47 -23.97
C ASN A 191 18.62 7.36 -25.19
N MET A 192 18.95 6.88 -26.39
CA MET A 192 18.66 7.57 -27.65
C MET A 192 17.16 7.67 -27.90
N ALA A 193 16.39 6.61 -27.62
CA ALA A 193 14.94 6.60 -27.82
C ALA A 193 14.22 7.64 -26.94
N LEU A 194 14.67 7.84 -25.70
CA LEU A 194 14.01 8.74 -24.74
C LEU A 194 14.63 10.14 -24.65
N PHE A 195 15.96 10.22 -24.59
CA PHE A 195 16.70 11.46 -24.34
C PHE A 195 17.37 12.04 -25.60
N GLY A 196 17.38 11.29 -26.71
CA GLY A 196 18.04 11.71 -27.95
C GLY A 196 19.57 11.73 -27.90
N MET A 197 20.18 11.15 -26.85
CA MET A 197 21.63 11.11 -26.69
C MET A 197 22.12 9.82 -26.02
N THR A 198 23.35 9.43 -26.35
CA THR A 198 24.06 8.32 -25.70
C THR A 198 24.59 8.73 -24.32
N ALA A 199 24.89 7.73 -23.49
CA ALA A 199 25.49 7.95 -22.17
C ALA A 199 26.84 8.67 -22.27
N LYS A 200 27.60 8.45 -23.36
CA LYS A 200 28.85 9.17 -23.61
C LYS A 200 28.60 10.64 -23.92
N GLN A 201 27.70 10.95 -24.87
CA GLN A 201 27.36 12.35 -25.22
C GLN A 201 26.81 13.12 -24.02
N TRP A 202 26.06 12.45 -23.15
CA TRP A 202 25.57 13.06 -21.91
C TRP A 202 26.71 13.40 -20.96
N ARG A 203 27.66 12.48 -20.72
CA ARG A 203 28.83 12.73 -19.86
C ARG A 203 29.71 13.85 -20.43
N ASP A 204 29.92 13.86 -21.74
CA ASP A 204 30.73 14.87 -22.41
C ASP A 204 30.08 16.28 -22.32
N SER A 205 28.75 16.36 -22.29
CA SER A 205 28.00 17.62 -22.14
C SER A 205 27.77 18.06 -20.68
N HIS A 206 27.97 17.17 -19.71
CA HIS A 206 27.76 17.42 -18.28
C HIS A 206 28.99 17.03 -17.43
N PRO A 207 30.17 17.64 -17.65
CA PRO A 207 31.43 17.22 -17.03
C PRO A 207 31.45 17.38 -15.50
N GLU A 208 30.65 18.30 -14.96
CA GLU A 208 30.56 18.59 -13.52
C GLU A 208 29.57 17.67 -12.78
N LEU A 209 28.74 16.91 -13.50
CA LEU A 209 27.74 16.01 -12.92
C LEU A 209 28.31 14.61 -12.75
N LYS A 210 28.05 14.00 -11.59
CA LYS A 210 28.46 12.63 -11.28
C LYS A 210 27.31 11.67 -11.55
N GLY A 211 27.58 10.53 -12.19
CA GLY A 211 26.58 9.48 -12.43
C GLY A 211 26.28 9.27 -13.91
N ASN A 212 25.05 8.89 -14.21
CA ASN A 212 24.54 8.59 -15.54
C ASN A 212 23.29 9.43 -15.85
N ILE A 213 22.94 9.60 -17.13
CA ILE A 213 21.76 10.37 -17.58
C ILE A 213 20.46 9.96 -16.87
N ARG A 214 20.32 8.67 -16.56
CA ARG A 214 19.15 8.09 -15.89
C ARG A 214 19.01 8.56 -14.44
N ASP A 215 20.10 8.93 -13.78
CA ASP A 215 20.10 9.43 -12.39
C ASP A 215 19.48 10.84 -12.29
N TYR A 216 19.40 11.53 -13.42
CA TYR A 216 18.85 12.89 -13.55
C TYR A 216 17.48 12.91 -14.26
N ALA A 217 16.90 11.73 -14.51
CA ALA A 217 15.59 11.61 -15.15
C ALA A 217 14.45 11.85 -14.13
N ASN A 218 13.37 12.51 -14.58
CA ASN A 218 12.17 12.69 -13.75
C ASN A 218 11.32 11.40 -13.68
N VAL A 219 10.28 11.40 -12.85
CA VAL A 219 9.44 10.22 -12.63
C VAL A 219 8.79 9.74 -13.93
N SER A 220 8.30 10.67 -14.76
CA SER A 220 7.69 10.36 -16.06
C SER A 220 8.67 9.65 -17.00
N GLN A 221 9.90 10.16 -17.09
CA GLN A 221 10.97 9.60 -17.91
C GLN A 221 11.39 8.22 -17.40
N LEU A 222 11.50 8.01 -16.08
CA LEU A 222 11.82 6.70 -15.50
C LEU A 222 10.72 5.66 -15.78
N VAL A 223 9.44 6.05 -15.72
CA VAL A 223 8.31 5.18 -16.08
C VAL A 223 8.37 4.81 -17.55
N CYS A 224 8.57 5.80 -18.43
CA CYS A 224 8.70 5.55 -19.86
C CYS A 224 9.87 4.60 -20.15
N LEU A 225 11.05 4.87 -19.57
CA LEU A 225 12.25 4.05 -19.73
C LEU A 225 12.03 2.60 -19.32
N SER A 226 11.36 2.36 -18.19
CA SER A 226 11.07 1.01 -17.71
C SER A 226 10.14 0.24 -18.66
N ASN A 227 9.22 0.94 -19.33
CA ASN A 227 8.39 0.33 -20.36
C ASN A 227 9.18 0.05 -21.66
N LEU A 228 10.05 0.98 -22.06
CA LEU A 228 10.93 0.78 -23.22
C LEU A 228 11.87 -0.41 -23.03
N GLU A 229 12.37 -0.66 -21.81
CA GLU A 229 13.16 -1.84 -21.47
C GLU A 229 12.41 -3.15 -21.77
N ASN A 230 11.15 -3.25 -21.34
CA ASN A 230 10.31 -4.42 -21.61
C ASN A 230 10.03 -4.61 -23.10
N LEU A 231 9.65 -3.54 -23.79
CA LEU A 231 9.37 -3.59 -25.23
C LEU A 231 10.61 -3.95 -26.04
N ASN A 232 11.77 -3.41 -25.66
CA ASN A 232 13.03 -3.74 -26.31
C ASN A 232 13.36 -5.23 -26.11
N ALA A 233 13.12 -5.80 -24.92
CA ALA A 233 13.28 -7.25 -24.69
C ALA A 233 12.43 -8.09 -25.64
N VAL A 234 11.16 -7.72 -25.83
CA VAL A 234 10.26 -8.39 -26.79
C VAL A 234 10.79 -8.26 -28.21
N PHE A 235 11.15 -7.07 -28.65
CA PHE A 235 11.65 -6.86 -30.00
C PHE A 235 13.00 -7.57 -30.25
N ILE A 236 13.84 -7.69 -29.22
CA ILE A 236 15.07 -8.51 -29.26
C ILE A 236 14.70 -9.99 -29.51
N SER A 237 13.73 -10.52 -28.77
CA SER A 237 13.29 -11.92 -28.92
C SER A 237 12.63 -12.20 -30.28
N GLU A 238 12.01 -11.18 -30.89
CA GLU A 238 11.44 -11.25 -32.25
C GLU A 238 12.49 -11.12 -33.36
N GLY A 239 13.77 -10.92 -33.01
CA GLY A 239 14.87 -10.79 -33.98
C GLY A 239 14.90 -9.43 -34.70
N MET A 240 14.20 -8.41 -34.20
CA MET A 240 14.16 -7.08 -34.80
C MET A 240 15.53 -6.40 -34.73
N SER A 241 15.95 -5.76 -35.82
CA SER A 241 17.26 -5.09 -35.87
C SER A 241 17.31 -3.88 -34.93
N GLN A 242 18.51 -3.55 -34.43
CA GLN A 242 18.68 -2.46 -33.48
C GLN A 242 18.16 -1.11 -34.00
N ALA A 243 18.36 -0.84 -35.30
CA ALA A 243 17.89 0.40 -35.95
C ALA A 243 16.35 0.49 -35.99
N GLU A 244 15.68 -0.60 -36.33
CA GLU A 244 14.21 -0.68 -36.34
C GLU A 244 13.65 -0.55 -34.92
N ARG A 245 14.28 -1.21 -33.93
CA ARG A 245 13.91 -1.09 -32.53
C ARG A 245 14.01 0.34 -32.05
N LEU A 246 15.12 1.03 -32.32
CA LEU A 246 15.32 2.42 -31.91
C LEU A 246 14.20 3.33 -32.44
N ALA A 247 13.89 3.25 -33.74
CA ALA A 247 12.84 4.06 -34.35
C ALA A 247 11.46 3.80 -33.70
N LYS A 248 11.12 2.52 -33.49
CA LYS A 248 9.84 2.13 -32.88
C LYS A 248 9.75 2.54 -31.41
N LEU A 249 10.82 2.33 -30.64
CA LEU A 249 10.92 2.73 -29.24
C LEU A 249 10.82 4.25 -29.08
N ASN A 250 11.46 5.03 -29.96
CA ASN A 250 11.36 6.49 -29.92
C ASN A 250 9.94 6.99 -30.19
N ALA A 251 9.26 6.43 -31.21
CA ALA A 251 7.86 6.79 -31.49
C ALA A 251 6.93 6.49 -30.30
N ILE A 252 7.14 5.35 -29.65
CA ILE A 252 6.41 4.96 -28.43
C ILE A 252 6.76 5.89 -27.26
N ALA A 253 8.03 6.25 -27.09
CA ALA A 253 8.49 7.15 -26.04
C ALA A 253 7.83 8.53 -26.14
N ILE A 254 7.78 9.10 -27.36
CA ILE A 254 7.12 10.39 -27.61
C ILE A 254 5.64 10.32 -27.19
N SER A 255 4.91 9.33 -27.68
CA SER A 255 3.49 9.17 -27.35
C SER A 255 3.24 8.99 -25.85
N GLN A 256 4.11 8.24 -25.14
CA GLN A 256 4.00 8.07 -23.70
C GLN A 256 4.29 9.36 -22.95
N MET A 257 5.35 10.08 -23.32
CA MET A 257 5.72 11.32 -22.66
C MET A 257 4.66 12.41 -22.84
N GLU A 258 4.00 12.48 -24.00
CA GLU A 258 2.85 13.37 -24.21
C GLU A 258 1.72 13.08 -23.21
N ILE A 259 1.39 11.81 -22.98
CA ILE A 259 0.34 11.41 -22.03
C ILE A 259 0.78 11.68 -20.58
N LEU A 260 2.01 11.30 -20.23
CA LEU A 260 2.52 11.40 -18.86
C LEU A 260 2.72 12.86 -18.42
N THR A 261 3.06 13.76 -19.34
CA THR A 261 3.21 15.19 -19.05
C THR A 261 1.88 15.94 -18.99
N GLN A 262 0.80 15.38 -19.55
CA GLN A 262 -0.55 15.94 -19.45
C GLN A 262 -1.31 15.44 -18.21
N ASP A 263 -0.82 14.39 -17.53
CA ASP A 263 -1.46 13.86 -16.32
C ASP A 263 -1.00 14.61 -15.06
N HIS A 264 -1.84 15.54 -14.59
CA HIS A 264 -1.61 16.33 -13.37
C HIS A 264 -1.35 15.50 -12.09
N ARG A 265 -1.69 14.20 -12.09
CA ARG A 265 -1.39 13.30 -10.96
C ARG A 265 0.09 12.95 -10.89
N ILE A 266 0.82 13.01 -12.01
CA ILE A 266 2.25 12.76 -12.06
C ILE A 266 3.04 14.00 -11.62
N GLU A 267 2.56 15.21 -11.94
CA GLU A 267 3.09 16.47 -11.37
C GLU A 267 3.06 16.45 -9.83
N ALA A 268 1.97 15.92 -9.25
CA ALA A 268 1.86 15.74 -7.80
C ALA A 268 2.87 14.72 -7.23
N LEU A 269 3.23 13.67 -7.99
CA LEU A 269 4.27 12.71 -7.58
C LEU A 269 5.68 13.33 -7.65
N GLU A 270 5.94 14.18 -8.64
CA GLU A 270 7.21 14.90 -8.78
C GLU A 270 7.46 15.84 -7.59
N ALA A 271 6.43 16.58 -7.16
CA ALA A 271 6.49 17.44 -5.97
C ALA A 271 6.87 16.69 -4.68
N HIS A 272 6.45 15.43 -4.54
CA HIS A 272 6.74 14.61 -3.36
C HIS A 272 8.07 13.84 -3.46
N SER A 273 8.58 13.58 -4.67
CA SER A 273 9.90 12.96 -4.86
C SER A 273 11.08 13.93 -4.61
N GLY A 274 10.86 15.25 -4.76
CA GLY A 274 11.87 16.27 -4.49
C GLY A 274 12.28 16.39 -3.01
N GLU A 275 11.47 15.90 -2.08
CA GLU A 275 11.77 15.92 -0.63
C GLU A 275 12.59 14.71 -0.16
N LEU A 276 12.77 13.69 -1.01
CA LEU A 276 13.44 12.43 -0.65
C LEU A 276 14.80 12.22 -1.31
N SER A 277 15.37 13.24 -1.97
CA SER A 277 16.77 13.20 -2.38
C SER A 277 17.65 13.45 -1.14
N PRO A 278 18.47 12.49 -0.69
CA PRO A 278 19.59 12.83 0.16
C PRO A 278 20.55 13.63 -0.71
N ARG A 279 20.51 14.95 -0.59
CA ARG A 279 21.70 15.74 -0.87
C ARG A 279 22.69 15.41 0.23
N GLU A 280 23.58 14.46 -0.06
CA GLU A 280 24.99 14.36 0.38
C GLU A 280 25.63 13.05 -0.10
#